data_AF-A0A4U5LUQ5-F1
#
_entry.id   AF-A0A4U5LUQ5-F1
#
_cell.length_a   1.000
_cell.length_b   1.000
_cell.length_c   1.000
_cell.angle_alpha   90.00
_cell.angle_beta   90.00
_cell.angle_gamma   90.00
#
_symmetry.space_group_name_H-M   'P 1'
#
loop_
_entity.id
_entity.type
_entity.pdbx_description
1 polymer ?
#
loop_
_entity_poly.entity_id
_entity_poly.type
_entity_poly.pdbx_seq_one_letter_code
_entity_poly.pdbx_strand_id
1 'polypeptide(L)'
;MAQLTLALEYLHENRILHRDIKPKNILIAENGKIKLADFGVSKYGVATICNRNTGPVGTNDNIAPEIGTDYSQYSFPADWYSLGVMFIIWIFRRRLTIFLSNLLIRTQIIALAKPANERPK
;
A
#
# COMPACT_ATOMS: atom_id res chain seq x y z
N MET A 1 -11.94 -10.49 -0.67
CA MET A 1 -10.96 -9.80 -1.53
C MET A 1 -11.58 -9.14 -2.74
N ALA A 2 -12.44 -9.83 -3.51
CA ALA A 2 -13.10 -9.26 -4.70
C ALA A 2 -13.70 -7.84 -4.50
N GLN A 3 -14.49 -7.61 -3.45
CA GLN A 3 -15.10 -6.29 -3.19
C GLN A 3 -14.07 -5.19 -2.92
N LEU A 4 -12.94 -5.51 -2.27
CA LEU A 4 -11.87 -4.55 -2.00
C LEU A 4 -11.07 -4.23 -3.25
N THR A 5 -10.80 -5.25 -4.07
CA THR A 5 -10.17 -5.07 -5.38
C THR A 5 -11.02 -4.16 -6.27
N LEU A 6 -12.32 -4.40 -6.35
CA LEU A 6 -13.26 -3.56 -7.12
C LEU A 6 -13.34 -2.13 -6.58
N ALA A 7 -13.37 -1.96 -5.25
CA ALA A 7 -13.37 -0.63 -4.65
C ALA A 7 -12.08 0.14 -4.94
N LEU A 8 -10.93 -0.56 -4.93
CA LEU A 8 -9.64 0.06 -5.21
C LEU A 8 -9.46 0.40 -6.69
N GLU A 9 -9.89 -0.50 -7.58
CA GLU A 9 -9.93 -0.28 -9.02
C GLU A 9 -10.78 0.96 -9.35
N TYR A 10 -11.97 1.06 -8.77
CA TYR A 10 -12.82 2.24 -8.92
C TYR A 10 -12.13 3.54 -8.47
N LEU A 11 -11.38 3.53 -7.37
CA LEU A 11 -10.63 4.72 -6.94
C LEU A 11 -9.52 5.08 -7.94
N HIS A 12 -8.78 4.09 -8.43
CA HIS A 12 -7.69 4.30 -9.36
C HIS A 12 -8.17 4.80 -10.73
N GLU A 13 -9.31 4.29 -11.22
CA GLU A 13 -9.99 4.80 -12.42
C GLU A 13 -10.35 6.28 -12.29
N ASN A 14 -10.81 6.69 -11.10
CA ASN A 14 -11.11 8.09 -10.78
C ASN A 14 -9.86 8.93 -10.44
N ARG A 15 -8.65 8.39 -10.64
CA ARG A 15 -7.36 9.04 -10.33
C ARG A 15 -7.21 9.43 -8.85
N ILE A 16 -7.74 8.58 -7.97
CA ILE A 16 -7.67 8.74 -6.51
C ILE A 16 -6.73 7.68 -5.94
N LEU A 17 -5.73 8.12 -5.17
CA LEU A 17 -4.90 7.24 -4.34
C LEU A 17 -5.42 7.21 -2.92
N HIS A 18 -5.56 6.01 -2.33
CA HIS A 18 -6.01 5.88 -0.95
C HIS A 18 -4.88 6.15 0.05
N ARG A 19 -3.69 5.57 -0.16
CA ARG A 19 -2.44 5.73 0.62
C ARG A 19 -2.43 5.18 2.07
N ASP A 20 -3.53 4.61 2.53
CA ASP A 20 -3.65 4.05 3.89
C ASP A 20 -4.58 2.84 3.95
N ILE A 21 -4.36 1.90 3.04
CA ILE A 21 -5.12 0.63 3.02
C ILE A 21 -4.63 -0.24 4.17
N LYS A 22 -5.54 -0.52 5.11
CA LYS A 22 -5.28 -1.36 6.29
C LYS A 22 -6.59 -1.92 6.84
N PRO A 23 -6.55 -3.02 7.63
CA PRO A 23 -7.75 -3.63 8.20
C PRO A 23 -8.65 -2.67 8.98
N LYS A 24 -8.06 -1.68 9.68
CA LYS A 24 -8.83 -0.68 10.46
C LYS A 24 -9.70 0.23 9.58
N ASN A 25 -9.34 0.41 8.32
CA ASN A 25 -10.03 1.28 7.38
C ASN A 25 -11.02 0.51 6.49
N ILE A 26 -11.30 -0.76 6.83
CA ILE A 26 -12.23 -1.62 6.13
C ILE A 26 -13.44 -1.85 7.02
N LEU A 27 -14.58 -1.31 6.57
CA LEU A 27 -15.85 -1.42 7.28
C LEU A 27 -16.67 -2.53 6.66
N ILE A 28 -17.39 -3.26 7.52
CA ILE A 28 -18.37 -4.27 7.12
C ILE A 28 -19.73 -3.72 7.47
N ALA A 29 -20.56 -3.46 6.46
CA ALA A 29 -21.93 -3.03 6.64
C ALA A 29 -22.80 -4.21 7.12
N GLU A 30 -23.96 -3.90 7.70
CA GLU A 30 -24.90 -4.89 8.25
C GLU A 30 -25.37 -5.93 7.20
N ASN A 31 -25.42 -5.52 5.93
CA ASN A 31 -25.71 -6.41 4.79
C ASN A 31 -24.51 -7.26 4.34
N GLY A 32 -23.43 -7.32 5.11
CA GLY A 32 -22.22 -8.07 4.80
C GLY A 32 -21.35 -7.46 3.70
N LYS A 33 -21.66 -6.26 3.20
CA LYS A 33 -20.83 -5.59 2.18
C LYS A 33 -19.64 -4.87 2.79
N ILE A 34 -18.50 -4.98 2.13
CA ILE A 34 -17.28 -4.28 2.51
C ILE A 34 -17.29 -2.85 1.93
N LYS A 35 -16.86 -1.88 2.74
CA LYS A 35 -16.65 -0.48 2.34
C LYS A 35 -15.26 -0.02 2.79
N LEU A 36 -14.58 0.70 1.92
CA LEU A 36 -13.32 1.36 2.24
C LEU A 36 -13.60 2.72 2.88
N ALA A 37 -12.86 3.06 3.94
CA ALA A 37 -13.07 4.25 4.75
C ALA A 37 -11.75 4.98 5.02
N ASP A 38 -11.84 6.18 5.58
CA ASP A 38 -10.70 7.05 5.95
C ASP A 38 -9.87 7.55 4.76
N PHE A 39 -10.44 8.53 4.06
CA PHE A 39 -9.81 9.25 2.95
C PHE A 39 -9.03 10.50 3.43
N GLY A 40 -8.79 10.64 4.74
CA GLY A 40 -8.13 11.84 5.31
C GLY A 40 -6.72 12.06 4.77
N VAL A 41 -6.11 10.99 4.25
CA VAL A 41 -4.79 10.99 3.63
C VAL A 41 -4.85 10.59 2.16
N SER A 42 -6.00 10.59 1.51
CA SER A 42 -6.09 10.27 0.07
C SER A 42 -5.60 11.43 -0.80
N LYS A 43 -5.29 11.15 -2.08
CA LYS A 43 -4.82 12.16 -3.04
C LYS A 43 -5.61 12.05 -4.33
N TYR A 44 -6.15 13.18 -4.80
CA TYR A 44 -6.96 13.29 -6.01
C TYR A 44 -6.14 13.86 -7.17
N GLY A 45 -6.55 13.59 -8.40
CA GLY A 45 -5.96 14.18 -9.61
C GLY A 45 -4.55 13.69 -9.91
N VAL A 46 -4.24 12.43 -9.55
CA VAL A 46 -2.92 11.85 -9.76
C VAL A 46 -2.71 11.49 -11.23
N ALA A 47 -1.87 12.25 -11.92
CA ALA A 47 -1.41 11.94 -13.27
C ALA A 47 -0.22 10.97 -13.24
N THR A 48 -0.50 9.67 -13.15
CA THR A 48 0.41 8.51 -13.31
C THR A 48 1.62 8.40 -12.35
N ILE A 49 2.29 9.49 -11.98
CA ILE A 49 3.37 9.59 -11.00
C ILE A 49 3.12 10.86 -10.16
N CYS A 50 2.98 10.72 -8.84
CA CYS A 50 2.81 11.88 -7.96
C CYS A 50 4.10 12.68 -7.79
N ASN A 51 4.49 13.53 -8.74
CA ASN A 51 5.70 14.36 -8.65
C ASN A 51 5.68 15.50 -7.61
N ARG A 52 4.81 15.42 -6.58
CA ARG A 52 4.68 16.50 -5.58
C ARG A 52 4.71 15.97 -4.17
N ASN A 53 5.88 16.19 -3.53
CA ASN A 53 6.17 16.48 -2.12
C ASN A 53 4.99 16.35 -1.15
N THR A 54 4.45 15.15 -1.03
CA THR A 54 3.64 14.79 0.14
C THR A 54 4.58 13.98 1.01
N GLY A 55 4.93 14.52 2.18
CA GLY A 55 5.78 13.84 3.16
C GLY A 55 5.22 12.47 3.57
N PRO A 56 5.87 11.74 4.49
CA PRO A 56 5.45 10.39 4.87
C PRO A 56 4.01 10.43 5.42
N VAL A 57 3.06 9.92 4.64
CA VAL A 57 1.65 9.79 5.06
C VAL A 57 1.21 8.37 4.79
N GLY A 58 0.94 7.62 5.86
CA GLY A 58 0.52 6.22 5.82
C GLY A 58 0.95 5.47 7.09
N THR A 59 0.32 4.32 7.36
CA THR A 59 0.72 3.46 8.48
C THR A 59 1.98 2.65 8.10
N ASN A 60 3.09 2.84 8.83
CA ASN A 60 4.45 2.31 8.54
C ASN A 60 4.56 0.80 8.20
N ASP A 61 3.58 -0.02 8.57
CA ASP A 61 3.63 -1.48 8.41
C ASP A 61 3.18 -1.97 7.02
N ASN A 62 2.42 -1.17 6.26
CA ASN A 62 1.84 -1.55 4.96
C ASN A 62 2.43 -0.78 3.76
N ILE A 63 3.50 -0.01 4.00
CA ILE A 63 4.11 0.87 3.01
C ILE A 63 4.96 0.05 2.04
N ALA A 64 4.80 0.31 0.75
CA ALA A 64 5.59 -0.32 -0.29
C ALA A 64 7.08 0.10 -0.21
N PRO A 65 8.04 -0.80 -0.51
CA PRO A 65 9.47 -0.55 -0.30
C PRO A 65 10.01 0.68 -1.06
N GLU A 66 9.43 1.00 -2.21
CA GLU A 66 9.79 2.17 -3.03
C GLU A 66 9.47 3.50 -2.32
N ILE A 67 8.37 3.55 -1.57
CA ILE A 67 7.99 4.72 -0.78
C ILE A 67 8.92 4.91 0.42
N GLY A 68 9.38 3.80 1.02
CA GLY A 68 10.29 3.85 2.17
C GLY A 68 11.68 4.39 1.83
N THR A 69 12.05 4.42 0.54
CA THR A 69 13.34 4.92 0.05
C THR A 69 13.20 6.35 -0.48
N ASP A 70 12.17 6.62 -1.28
CA ASP A 70 11.82 7.95 -1.78
C ASP A 70 10.33 8.23 -1.56
N TYR A 71 10.03 8.97 -0.50
CA TYR A 71 8.66 9.34 -0.11
C TYR A 71 7.92 10.22 -1.14
N SER A 72 8.61 10.65 -2.20
CA SER A 72 8.06 11.43 -3.30
C SER A 72 7.29 10.58 -4.33
N GLN A 73 7.43 9.24 -4.32
CA GLN A 73 6.94 8.38 -5.40
C GLN A 73 5.67 7.56 -5.09
N TYR A 74 4.71 8.12 -4.34
CA TYR A 74 3.41 7.46 -4.18
C TYR A 74 2.68 7.34 -5.52
N SER A 75 2.38 6.11 -5.93
CA SER A 75 1.71 5.79 -7.20
C SER A 75 0.67 4.68 -7.02
N PHE A 76 -0.14 4.39 -8.06
CA PHE A 76 -1.21 3.38 -7.99
C PHE A 76 -0.74 1.98 -7.52
N PRO A 77 0.44 1.47 -7.94
CA PRO A 77 1.00 0.21 -7.42
C PRO A 77 1.16 0.12 -5.90
N ALA A 78 1.38 1.25 -5.21
CA ALA A 78 1.59 1.23 -3.76
C ALA A 78 0.34 0.78 -2.99
N ASP A 79 -0.85 1.21 -3.43
CA ASP A 79 -2.10 0.76 -2.83
C ASP A 79 -2.31 -0.76 -3.04
N TRP A 80 -1.89 -1.29 -4.20
CA TRP A 80 -1.93 -2.73 -4.47
C TRP A 80 -0.99 -3.53 -3.55
N TYR A 81 0.19 -2.98 -3.24
CA TYR A 81 1.10 -3.58 -2.26
C TYR A 81 0.44 -3.66 -0.87
N SER A 82 -0.15 -2.57 -0.40
CA SER A 82 -0.85 -2.55 0.90
C SER A 82 -2.02 -3.54 0.96
N LEU A 83 -2.75 -3.71 -0.15
CA LEU A 83 -3.79 -4.75 -0.27
C LEU A 83 -3.21 -6.16 -0.13
N GLY A 84 -2.05 -6.43 -0.76
CA GLY A 84 -1.34 -7.71 -0.67
C GLY A 84 -0.84 -8.02 0.74
N VAL A 85 -0.23 -7.04 1.41
CA VAL A 85 0.19 -7.14 2.82
C VAL A 85 -0.99 -7.50 3.72
N MET A 86 -2.12 -6.83 3.53
CA MET A 86 -3.33 -7.09 4.29
C MET A 86 -3.88 -8.50 4.05
N PHE A 87 -3.85 -8.99 2.81
CA PHE A 87 -4.27 -10.35 2.48
C PHE A 87 -3.45 -11.40 3.22
N ILE A 88 -2.13 -11.21 3.24
CA ILE A 88 -1.19 -12.07 3.98
C ILE A 88 -1.54 -12.04 5.48
N ILE A 89 -1.75 -10.86 6.07
CA ILE A 89 -2.13 -10.74 7.48
C ILE A 89 -3.43 -11.51 7.80
N TRP A 90 -4.42 -11.45 6.91
CA TRP A 90 -5.70 -12.17 7.09
C TRP A 90 -5.57 -13.68 7.01
N ILE A 91 -4.76 -14.20 6.08
CA ILE A 91 -4.51 -15.64 5.94
C ILE A 91 -3.75 -16.17 7.15
N PHE A 92 -2.65 -15.53 7.52
CA PHE A 92 -1.74 -16.06 8.54
C PHE A 92 -2.18 -15.73 9.97
N ARG A 93 -3.22 -14.91 10.16
CA ARG A 93 -3.74 -14.45 11.47
C ARG A 93 -2.64 -13.88 12.39
N ARG A 94 -1.50 -13.48 11.83
CA ARG A 94 -0.33 -12.96 12.55
C ARG A 94 -0.08 -11.53 12.11
N ARG A 95 0.29 -10.68 13.08
CA ARG A 95 0.67 -9.29 12.84
C ARG A 95 2.00 -9.28 12.07
N LEU A 96 2.04 -8.65 10.90
CA LEU A 96 3.21 -8.64 10.01
C LEU A 96 4.44 -7.98 10.64
N THR A 97 4.27 -7.23 11.74
CA THR A 97 5.39 -6.71 12.55
C THR A 97 6.35 -7.80 13.03
N ILE A 98 5.92 -9.06 13.15
CA ILE A 98 6.80 -10.19 13.51
C ILE A 98 7.49 -10.78 12.26
N PHE A 99 6.94 -10.56 11.07
CA PHE A 99 7.49 -11.07 9.81
C PHE A 99 8.46 -10.07 9.15
N LEU A 100 8.19 -8.76 9.26
CA LEU A 100 9.03 -7.66 8.76
C LEU A 100 10.07 -7.15 9.76
N SER A 101 10.01 -7.54 11.04
CA SER A 101 11.08 -7.23 12.01
C SER A 101 12.41 -7.89 11.64
N ASN A 102 12.38 -8.94 10.83
CA ASN A 102 13.56 -9.47 10.18
C ASN A 102 14.06 -8.45 9.14
N LEU A 103 15.03 -7.64 9.56
CA LEU A 103 15.82 -6.72 8.72
C LEU A 103 16.21 -7.36 7.38
N LEU A 104 16.44 -8.68 7.37
CA LEU A 104 16.75 -9.51 6.21
C LEU A 104 15.68 -9.50 5.09
N ILE A 105 14.40 -9.52 5.44
CA ILE A 105 13.32 -9.57 4.45
C ILE A 105 13.11 -8.17 3.85
N ARG A 106 13.22 -7.12 4.66
CA ARG A 106 13.21 -5.74 4.17
C ARG A 106 14.36 -5.47 3.20
N THR A 107 15.59 -5.90 3.52
CA THR A 107 16.73 -5.71 2.60
C THR A 107 16.61 -6.54 1.33
N GLN A 108 16.12 -7.78 1.40
CA GLN A 108 15.93 -8.61 0.19
C GLN A 108 14.84 -8.07 -0.73
N ILE A 109 13.71 -7.61 -0.19
CA ILE A 109 12.63 -7.04 -1.01
C ILE A 109 13.08 -5.71 -1.65
N ILE A 110 13.78 -4.86 -0.90
CA ILE A 110 14.35 -3.61 -1.44
C ILE A 110 15.43 -3.90 -2.50
N ALA A 111 16.27 -4.92 -2.31
CA ALA A 111 17.29 -5.32 -3.27
C ALA A 111 16.70 -5.87 -4.58
N LEU A 112 15.54 -6.54 -4.52
CA LEU A 112 14.83 -7.03 -5.70
C LEU A 112 14.06 -5.94 -6.44
N ALA A 113 13.62 -4.88 -5.73
CA ALA A 113 12.91 -3.76 -6.32
C ALA A 113 13.84 -2.74 -7.02
N LYS A 114 15.16 -2.82 -6.80
CA LYS A 114 16.13 -1.95 -7.50
C LYS A 114 16.24 -2.32 -8.98
N PRO A 115 16.25 -1.34 -9.89
CA PRO A 115 16.50 -1.60 -11.31
C PRO A 115 17.86 -2.27 -11.49
N ALA A 116 17.98 -3.16 -12.48
CA ALA A 116 19.14 -4.04 -12.66
C ALA A 116 20.50 -3.31 -12.75
N ASN A 117 20.49 -2.01 -13.02
CA ASN A 117 21.66 -1.13 -13.15
C ASN A 117 22.29 -0.70 -11.82
N GLU A 118 21.64 -0.95 -10.67
CA GLU A 118 22.11 -0.52 -9.34
C GLU A 118 22.46 -1.68 -8.40
N ARG A 119 22.52 -2.91 -8.91
CA ARG A 119 23.00 -4.06 -8.11
C ARG A 119 24.53 -3.98 -7.99
N PRO A 120 25.12 -4.07 -6.79
CA PRO A 120 26.56 -4.18 -6.65
C PRO A 120 27.03 -5.45 -7.37
N LYS A 121 28.14 -5.33 -8.11
CA LYS A 121 28.77 -6.44 -8.83
C LYS A 121 29.22 -7.55 -7.89
#